data_AF-A0A8E0MF93-F1
#
_entry.id   AF-A0A8E0MF93-F1
#
_cell.length_a   1.000
_cell.length_b   1.000
_cell.length_c   1.000
_cell.angle_alpha   90.00
_cell.angle_beta   90.00
_cell.angle_gamma   90.00
#
_symmetry.space_group_name_H-M   'P 1'
#
loop_
_entity.id
_entity.type
_entity.pdbx_description
1 polymer ?
#
loop_
_entity_poly.entity_id
_entity_poly.type
_entity_poly.pdbx_seq_one_letter_code
_entity_poly.pdbx_strand_id
1 'polypeptide(L)'
;MLTKRQLLVLKEIIRLFTESGQPVGSKTLMQELPVHVSSATIRNDMAALEDAGLITKTHSSSGRVPSTQGYRYYLDHLVEPVRVSRHDLATIKQELGQRYSKMDEIVAQSAQILSNLTSYTAISLGPEVNNIKLTGFRLVPLGNHQVMAIWSR
;
A
#
# COMPACT_ATOMS: atom_id res chain seq x y z
N MET A 1 -9.85 -25.35 -1.45
CA MET A 1 -9.19 -24.47 -2.45
C MET A 1 -10.25 -23.73 -3.23
N LEU A 2 -10.06 -22.43 -3.49
CA LEU A 2 -11.01 -21.63 -4.27
C LEU A 2 -10.91 -21.96 -5.76
N THR A 3 -12.05 -21.95 -6.45
CA THR A 3 -12.10 -22.13 -7.90
C THR A 3 -11.68 -20.84 -8.62
N LYS A 4 -11.23 -20.96 -9.88
CA LYS A 4 -10.89 -19.79 -10.72
C LYS A 4 -12.03 -18.76 -10.77
N ARG A 5 -13.29 -19.21 -10.80
CA ARG A 5 -14.45 -18.31 -10.82
C ARG A 5 -14.67 -17.61 -9.48
N GLN A 6 -14.51 -18.32 -8.36
CA GLN A 6 -14.56 -17.70 -7.03
C GLN A 6 -13.44 -16.65 -6.85
N LEU A 7 -12.25 -16.91 -7.40
CA LEU A 7 -11.16 -15.92 -7.42
C LEU A 7 -11.53 -14.67 -8.23
N LEU A 8 -12.13 -14.85 -9.41
CA LEU A 8 -12.64 -13.73 -10.21
C LEU A 8 -13.73 -12.94 -9.47
N VAL A 9 -14.70 -13.63 -8.85
CA VAL A 9 -15.76 -13.00 -8.05
C VAL A 9 -15.16 -12.20 -6.90
N LEU A 10 -14.20 -12.75 -6.15
CA LEU A 10 -13.54 -12.05 -5.05
C LEU A 10 -12.79 -10.79 -5.54
N LYS A 11 -12.01 -10.92 -6.61
CA LYS A 11 -11.27 -9.80 -7.24
C LYS A 11 -12.24 -8.68 -7.64
N GLU A 12 -13.36 -9.03 -8.25
CA GLU A 12 -14.34 -8.07 -8.74
C GLU A 12 -15.12 -7.39 -7.60
N ILE A 13 -15.48 -8.12 -6.55
CA ILE A 13 -16.08 -7.54 -5.34
C ILE A 13 -15.14 -6.50 -4.72
N ILE A 14 -13.85 -6.82 -4.61
CA ILE A 14 -12.86 -5.91 -4.04
C ILE A 14 -12.70 -4.66 -4.91
N ARG A 15 -12.59 -4.82 -6.23
CA ARG A 15 -12.49 -3.68 -7.17
C ARG A 15 -13.69 -2.73 -7.03
N LEU A 16 -14.91 -3.27 -7.19
CA LEU A 16 -16.14 -2.47 -7.16
C LEU A 16 -16.38 -1.83 -5.79
N PHE A 17 -16.07 -2.52 -4.70
CA PHE A 17 -16.21 -1.95 -3.36
C PHE A 17 -15.17 -0.86 -3.09
N THR A 18 -13.93 -1.03 -3.53
CA THR A 18 -12.89 0.01 -3.40
C THR A 18 -13.21 1.26 -4.23
N GLU A 19 -13.85 1.11 -5.40
CA GLU A 19 -14.28 2.24 -6.23
C GLU A 19 -15.52 2.98 -5.68
N SER A 20 -16.51 2.24 -5.17
CA SER A 20 -17.83 2.80 -4.83
C SER A 20 -18.11 2.96 -3.34
N GLY A 21 -17.42 2.20 -2.48
CA GLY A 21 -17.76 2.05 -1.06
C GLY A 21 -19.10 1.35 -0.79
N GLN A 22 -19.76 0.78 -1.81
CA GLN A 22 -21.09 0.19 -1.69
C GLN A 22 -21.05 -1.36 -1.72
N PRO A 23 -21.87 -2.06 -0.91
CA PRO A 23 -21.96 -3.52 -0.94
C PRO A 23 -22.30 -4.06 -2.35
N VAL A 24 -21.55 -5.07 -2.79
CA VAL A 24 -21.61 -5.56 -4.17
C VAL A 24 -22.60 -6.72 -4.28
N GLY A 25 -23.57 -6.60 -5.21
CA GLY A 25 -24.59 -7.60 -5.46
C GLY A 25 -24.24 -8.55 -6.62
N SER A 26 -24.81 -9.75 -6.61
CA SER A 26 -24.63 -10.74 -7.68
C SER A 26 -25.11 -10.27 -9.06
N LYS A 27 -26.11 -9.38 -9.13
CA LYS A 27 -26.56 -8.79 -10.41
C LYS A 27 -25.51 -7.85 -11.00
N THR A 28 -24.87 -7.03 -10.16
CA THR A 28 -23.77 -6.14 -10.57
C THR A 28 -22.59 -6.96 -11.07
N LEU A 29 -22.19 -7.99 -10.32
CA LEU A 29 -21.11 -8.89 -10.73
C LEU A 29 -21.40 -9.62 -12.04
N MET A 30 -22.66 -9.98 -12.30
CA MET A 30 -23.05 -10.62 -13.56
C MET A 30 -22.80 -9.72 -14.78
N GLN A 31 -22.84 -8.40 -14.61
CA GLN A 31 -22.61 -7.43 -15.67
C GLN A 31 -21.12 -7.12 -15.86
N GLU A 32 -20.34 -7.14 -14.78
CA GLU A 32 -18.91 -6.77 -14.77
C GLU A 32 -17.97 -7.95 -15.04
N LEU A 33 -18.36 -9.17 -14.68
CA LEU A 33 -17.50 -10.34 -14.85
C LEU A 33 -17.33 -10.70 -16.33
N PRO A 34 -16.11 -11.10 -16.75
CA PRO A 34 -15.83 -11.52 -18.13
C PRO A 34 -16.43 -12.90 -18.48
N VAL A 35 -17.20 -13.50 -17.56
CA VAL A 35 -17.79 -14.84 -17.71
C VAL A 35 -19.30 -14.77 -17.69
N HIS A 36 -19.95 -15.39 -18.66
CA HIS A 36 -21.41 -15.46 -18.73
C HIS A 36 -21.96 -16.53 -17.80
N VAL A 37 -22.29 -16.15 -16.57
CA VAL A 37 -22.92 -17.02 -15.57
C VAL A 37 -24.14 -16.33 -14.96
N SER A 38 -25.11 -17.13 -14.50
CA SER A 38 -26.32 -16.58 -13.89
C SER A 38 -26.03 -15.90 -12.54
N SER A 39 -26.87 -14.93 -12.18
CA SER A 39 -26.86 -14.32 -10.84
C SER A 39 -27.04 -15.36 -9.72
N ALA A 40 -27.73 -16.49 -9.96
CA ALA A 40 -27.84 -17.58 -8.99
C ALA A 40 -26.50 -18.29 -8.77
N THR A 41 -25.76 -18.57 -9.85
CA THR A 41 -24.40 -19.15 -9.78
C THR A 41 -23.44 -18.24 -9.01
N ILE A 42 -23.49 -16.93 -9.27
CA ILE A 42 -22.65 -15.96 -8.55
C ILE A 42 -23.03 -15.92 -7.06
N ARG A 43 -24.32 -15.98 -6.69
CA ARG A 43 -24.72 -16.08 -5.28
C ARG A 43 -24.10 -17.30 -4.58
N ASN A 44 -24.02 -18.44 -5.27
CA ASN A 44 -23.39 -19.64 -4.72
C ASN A 44 -21.88 -19.46 -4.53
N ASP A 45 -21.20 -18.82 -5.48
CA ASP A 45 -19.77 -18.50 -5.33
C ASP A 45 -19.55 -17.50 -4.19
N MET A 46 -20.41 -16.49 -4.05
CA MET A 46 -20.37 -15.54 -2.94
C MET A 46 -20.62 -16.22 -1.58
N ALA A 47 -21.54 -17.20 -1.52
CA ALA A 47 -21.76 -17.98 -0.30
C ALA A 47 -20.49 -18.76 0.09
N ALA A 48 -19.83 -19.41 -0.86
CA ALA A 48 -18.58 -20.12 -0.58
C ALA A 48 -17.44 -19.17 -0.15
N LEU A 49 -17.36 -17.96 -0.72
CA LEU A 49 -16.39 -16.94 -0.30
C LEU A 49 -16.70 -16.39 1.10
N GLU A 50 -17.98 -16.30 1.46
CA GLU A 50 -18.45 -15.90 2.79
C GLU A 50 -18.12 -16.97 3.83
N ASP A 51 -18.38 -18.25 3.53
CA ASP A 51 -18.01 -19.39 4.37
C ASP A 51 -16.48 -19.48 4.56
N ALA A 52 -15.69 -19.05 3.57
CA ALA A 52 -14.25 -18.94 3.65
C ALA A 52 -13.76 -17.71 4.43
N GLY A 53 -14.65 -16.85 4.92
CA GLY A 53 -14.33 -15.64 5.68
C GLY A 53 -13.77 -14.49 4.83
N LEU A 54 -13.84 -14.55 3.50
CA LEU A 54 -13.22 -13.57 2.60
C LEU A 54 -14.14 -12.39 2.28
N ILE A 55 -15.45 -12.60 2.38
CA ILE A 55 -16.46 -11.55 2.23
C ILE A 55 -17.54 -11.70 3.30
N THR A 56 -18.30 -10.65 3.56
CA THR A 56 -19.38 -10.67 4.57
C THR A 56 -20.59 -9.85 4.10
N LYS A 57 -21.80 -10.15 4.62
CA LYS A 57 -22.98 -9.29 4.45
C LYS A 57 -22.95 -8.21 5.52
N THR A 58 -23.32 -7.00 5.13
CA THR A 58 -23.56 -5.91 6.09
C THR A 58 -24.95 -6.04 6.73
N HIS A 59 -25.94 -6.55 5.99
CA HIS A 59 -27.32 -6.82 6.41
C HIS A 59 -27.90 -8.00 5.59
N SER A 60 -29.07 -8.49 5.99
CA SER A 60 -29.73 -9.67 5.39
C SER A 60 -30.03 -9.53 3.90
N SER A 61 -30.32 -8.30 3.44
CA SER A 61 -30.70 -7.97 2.05
C SER A 61 -29.60 -7.24 1.26
N SER A 62 -28.49 -6.86 1.89
CA SER A 62 -27.42 -6.13 1.22
C SER A 62 -26.46 -7.07 0.49
N GLY A 63 -25.65 -6.49 -0.40
CA GLY A 63 -24.60 -7.19 -1.12
C GLY A 63 -23.52 -7.77 -0.19
N ARG A 64 -22.33 -8.02 -0.74
CA ARG A 64 -21.17 -8.40 0.06
C ARG A 64 -20.12 -7.32 0.04
N VAL A 65 -19.40 -7.22 1.15
CA VAL A 65 -18.20 -6.39 1.28
C VAL A 65 -17.00 -7.29 1.55
N PRO A 66 -15.80 -6.91 1.12
CA PRO A 66 -14.58 -7.64 1.47
C PRO A 66 -14.34 -7.61 2.98
N SER A 67 -13.88 -8.73 3.54
CA SER A 67 -13.32 -8.75 4.89
C SER A 67 -11.84 -8.35 4.87
N THR A 68 -11.25 -8.11 6.04
CA THR A 68 -9.79 -7.95 6.17
C THR A 68 -9.02 -9.15 5.59
N GLN A 69 -9.53 -10.36 5.81
CA GLN A 69 -8.94 -11.58 5.25
C GLN A 69 -9.12 -11.65 3.72
N GLY A 70 -10.25 -11.18 3.19
CA GLY A 70 -10.48 -11.04 1.76
C GLY A 70 -9.46 -10.11 1.10
N TYR A 71 -9.23 -8.94 1.69
CA TYR A 71 -8.19 -8.01 1.22
C TYR A 71 -6.79 -8.62 1.30
N ARG A 72 -6.45 -9.30 2.40
CA ARG A 72 -5.16 -9.99 2.54
C ARG A 72 -4.98 -11.05 1.45
N TYR A 73 -5.98 -11.91 1.28
CA TYR A 73 -5.94 -12.97 0.26
C TYR A 73 -5.77 -12.39 -1.15
N TYR A 74 -6.48 -11.31 -1.45
CA TYR A 74 -6.36 -10.59 -2.73
C TYR A 74 -4.96 -10.06 -2.97
N LEU A 75 -4.36 -9.38 -1.97
CA LEU A 75 -2.99 -8.86 -2.05
C LEU A 75 -1.97 -9.98 -2.25
N ASP A 76 -2.14 -11.10 -1.56
CA ASP A 76 -1.16 -12.19 -1.57
C ASP A 76 -1.25 -13.07 -2.84
N HIS A 77 -2.41 -13.16 -3.49
CA HIS A 77 -2.65 -14.15 -4.56
C HIS A 77 -3.21 -13.59 -5.88
N LEU A 78 -3.84 -12.41 -5.88
CA LEU A 78 -4.63 -11.92 -7.02
C LEU A 78 -4.21 -10.56 -7.55
N VAL A 79 -3.50 -9.77 -6.73
CA VAL A 79 -2.94 -8.49 -7.15
C VAL A 79 -1.76 -8.72 -8.07
N GLU A 80 -1.85 -8.15 -9.26
CA GLU A 80 -0.71 -7.99 -10.14
C GLU A 80 -0.06 -6.64 -9.85
N PRO A 81 1.28 -6.57 -9.64
CA PRO A 81 1.95 -5.31 -9.38
C PRO A 81 1.69 -4.32 -10.52
N VAL A 82 1.06 -3.20 -10.20
CA VAL A 82 0.90 -2.09 -11.14
C VAL A 82 2.29 -1.55 -11.44
N ARG A 83 2.63 -1.46 -12.73
CA ARG A 83 3.88 -0.81 -13.14
C ARG A 83 3.75 0.69 -12.93
N VAL A 84 4.68 1.26 -12.19
CA VAL A 84 4.81 2.72 -12.03
C VAL A 84 4.92 3.36 -13.41
N SER A 85 4.16 4.42 -13.65
CA SER A 85 4.14 5.06 -14.97
C SER A 85 5.52 5.63 -15.31
N ARG A 86 5.84 5.77 -16.60
CA ARG A 86 7.11 6.38 -17.03
C ARG A 86 7.24 7.83 -16.52
N HIS A 87 6.11 8.53 -16.41
CA HIS A 87 6.05 9.87 -15.88
C HIS A 87 6.42 9.88 -14.39
N ASP A 88 5.76 9.05 -13.57
CA ASP A 88 6.05 8.96 -12.14
C ASP A 88 7.50 8.53 -11.89
N LEU A 89 8.03 7.59 -12.68
CA LEU A 89 9.44 7.19 -12.61
C LEU A 89 10.40 8.34 -12.93
N ALA A 90 10.05 9.22 -13.88
CA ALA A 90 10.85 10.40 -14.19
C ALA A 90 10.81 11.40 -13.04
N THR A 91 9.63 11.67 -12.47
CA THR A 91 9.43 12.53 -11.30
C THR A 91 10.24 12.03 -10.09
N ILE A 92 10.13 10.73 -9.76
CA ILE A 92 10.90 10.10 -8.67
C ILE A 92 12.41 10.32 -8.88
N LYS A 93 12.92 10.05 -10.10
CA LYS A 93 14.35 10.21 -10.40
C LYS A 93 14.81 11.66 -10.34
N GLN A 94 13.99 12.60 -10.81
CA GLN A 94 14.30 14.02 -10.78
C GLN A 94 14.35 14.56 -9.35
N GLU A 95 13.36 14.19 -8.53
CA GLU A 95 13.31 14.64 -7.14
C GLU A 95 14.42 14.01 -6.31
N LEU A 96 14.63 12.68 -6.39
CA LEU A 96 15.71 12.02 -5.65
C LEU A 96 17.12 12.35 -6.19
N GLY A 97 17.22 12.85 -7.42
CA GLY A 97 18.49 13.24 -8.04
C GLY A 97 19.03 14.61 -7.60
N GLN A 98 18.29 15.33 -6.75
CA GLN A 98 18.75 16.60 -6.18
C GLN A 98 19.95 16.42 -5.25
N ARG A 99 20.70 17.49 -5.01
CA ARG A 99 21.81 17.46 -4.05
C ARG A 99 21.26 17.52 -2.63
N TYR A 100 21.44 16.45 -1.88
CA TYR A 100 21.11 16.38 -0.46
C TYR A 100 22.38 16.46 0.37
N SER A 101 22.33 17.22 1.47
CA SER A 101 23.46 17.38 2.39
C SER A 101 23.39 16.41 3.56
N LYS A 102 22.18 15.96 3.90
CA LYS A 102 21.93 15.03 5.02
C LYS A 102 21.06 13.86 4.59
N MET A 103 21.28 12.71 5.22
CA MET A 103 20.48 11.51 4.96
C MET A 103 19.00 11.71 5.33
N ASP A 104 18.74 12.46 6.41
CA ASP A 104 17.38 12.78 6.85
C ASP A 104 16.58 13.56 5.79
N GLU A 105 17.25 14.39 4.98
CA GLU A 105 16.61 15.15 3.90
C GLU A 105 16.12 14.23 2.76
N ILE A 106 16.93 13.22 2.40
CA ILE A 106 16.56 12.22 1.39
C ILE A 106 15.35 11.40 1.87
N VAL A 107 15.36 11.02 3.15
CA VAL A 107 14.29 10.25 3.76
C VAL A 107 12.99 11.06 3.80
N ALA A 108 13.06 12.33 4.20
CA ALA A 108 11.91 13.24 4.18
C ALA A 108 11.37 13.44 2.75
N GLN A 109 12.25 13.65 1.76
CA GLN A 109 11.82 13.76 0.36
C GLN A 109 11.14 12.48 -0.13
N SER A 110 11.69 11.32 0.21
CA SER A 110 11.13 10.02 -0.20
C SER A 110 9.71 9.84 0.32
N ALA A 111 9.46 10.22 1.58
CA ALA A 111 8.12 10.20 2.15
C ALA A 111 7.19 11.20 1.44
N GLN A 112 7.67 12.40 1.11
CA GLN A 112 6.88 13.40 0.38
C GLN A 112 6.48 12.92 -1.03
N ILE A 113 7.43 12.35 -1.78
CA ILE A 113 7.19 11.75 -3.10
C ILE A 113 6.12 10.66 -2.99
N LEU A 114 6.27 9.74 -2.03
CA LEU A 114 5.34 8.63 -1.84
C LEU A 114 3.94 9.14 -1.49
N SER A 115 3.85 10.17 -0.65
CA SER A 115 2.59 10.78 -0.28
C SER A 115 1.90 11.43 -1.47
N ASN A 116 2.64 12.20 -2.27
CA ASN A 116 2.13 12.86 -3.48
C ASN A 116 1.64 11.85 -4.53
N LEU A 117 2.41 10.78 -4.79
CA LEU A 117 2.08 9.79 -5.81
C LEU A 117 0.88 8.92 -5.44
N THR A 118 0.70 8.64 -4.16
CA THR A 118 -0.34 7.71 -3.69
C THR A 118 -1.57 8.42 -3.15
N SER A 119 -1.50 9.74 -2.93
CA SER A 119 -2.52 10.52 -2.21
C SER A 119 -2.81 10.04 -0.78
N TYR A 120 -1.88 9.30 -0.18
CA TYR A 120 -1.95 8.84 1.21
C TYR A 120 -0.89 9.51 2.07
N THR A 121 -1.07 9.50 3.39
CA THR A 121 -0.04 9.90 4.33
C THR A 121 1.12 8.90 4.29
N ALA A 122 2.33 9.40 4.06
CA ALA A 122 3.56 8.60 4.17
C ALA A 122 4.27 8.95 5.47
N ILE A 123 4.74 7.92 6.19
CA ILE A 123 5.50 8.08 7.43
C ILE A 123 6.85 7.42 7.21
N SER A 124 7.92 8.12 7.58
CA SER A 124 9.25 7.54 7.66
C SER A 124 9.70 7.47 9.11
N LEU A 125 10.24 6.31 9.50
CA LEU A 125 10.83 6.09 10.81
C LEU A 125 12.35 6.16 10.63
N GLY A 126 12.97 7.10 11.35
CA GLY A 126 14.42 7.19 11.42
C GLY A 126 15.03 5.98 12.14
N PRO A 127 16.36 5.77 11.99
CA PRO A 127 17.05 4.67 12.66
C PRO A 127 16.87 4.76 14.19
N GLU A 128 16.72 3.60 14.85
CA GLU A 128 16.66 3.54 16.31
C GLU A 128 17.95 4.13 16.92
N VAL A 129 17.78 5.12 17.80
CA VAL A 129 18.88 5.88 18.42
C VAL A 129 19.65 5.07 19.48
N ASN A 130 19.26 3.81 19.71
CA ASN A 130 19.72 2.99 20.83
C ASN A 130 21.21 2.62 20.79
N ASN A 131 21.93 2.89 19.69
CA ASN A 131 23.33 2.50 19.55
C ASN A 131 24.22 3.54 18.85
N ILE A 132 23.96 4.84 19.05
CA ILE A 132 24.90 5.88 18.60
C ILE A 132 26.13 5.83 19.51
N LYS A 133 27.24 5.29 19.00
CA LYS A 133 28.54 5.28 19.68
C LYS A 133 29.40 6.38 19.08
N LEU A 134 29.90 7.28 19.93
CA LEU A 134 30.87 8.28 19.50
C LEU A 134 32.17 7.56 19.10
N THR A 135 32.48 7.52 17.81
CA THR A 135 33.68 6.85 17.29
C THR A 135 34.93 7.74 17.40
N GLY A 136 34.74 9.05 17.49
CA GLY A 136 35.84 9.99 17.62
C GLY A 136 35.39 11.38 18.05
N PHE A 137 36.23 12.03 18.85
CA PHE A 137 36.07 13.41 19.28
C PHE A 137 37.41 14.12 19.21
N ARG A 138 37.45 15.26 18.52
CA ARG A 138 38.65 16.08 18.36
C ARG A 138 38.34 17.53 18.62
N LEU A 139 39.27 18.18 19.31
CA LEU A 139 39.28 19.62 19.53
C LEU A 139 40.44 20.21 18.75
N VAL A 140 40.14 21.12 17.83
CA VAL A 140 41.15 21.83 17.03
C VAL A 140 41.15 23.29 17.45
N PRO A 141 42.22 23.81 18.06
CA PRO A 141 42.30 25.22 18.43
C PRO A 141 42.30 26.10 17.16
N LEU A 142 41.50 27.16 17.18
CA LEU A 142 41.41 28.16 16.10
C LEU A 142 42.10 29.49 16.47
N GLY A 143 42.45 29.66 17.74
CA GLY A 143 43.13 30.84 18.28
C GLY A 143 43.10 30.81 19.80
N ASN A 144 43.51 31.92 20.44
CA ASN A 144 43.73 31.96 21.89
C ASN A 144 42.45 31.78 22.73
N HIS A 145 41.26 31.95 22.15
CA HIS A 145 39.98 31.84 22.85
C HIS A 145 38.91 31.06 22.06
N GLN A 146 39.31 30.30 21.04
CA GLN A 146 38.38 29.57 20.18
C GLN A 146 38.88 28.16 19.85
N VAL A 147 37.97 27.19 19.87
CA VAL A 147 38.23 25.79 19.54
C VAL A 147 37.07 25.26 18.69
N MET A 148 37.40 24.49 17.65
CA MET A 148 36.44 23.73 16.86
C MET A 148 36.32 22.30 17.43
N ALA A 149 35.11 21.91 17.81
CA ALA A 149 34.80 20.53 18.16
C ALA A 149 34.34 19.77 16.91
N ILE A 150 35.03 18.69 16.60
CA ILE A 150 34.70 17.76 15.52
C ILE A 150 34.38 16.41 16.16
N TRP A 151 33.20 15.87 15.90
CA TRP A 151 32.83 14.54 16.36
C TRP A 151 32.30 13.70 15.20
N SER A 152 32.55 12.38 15.28
CA SER A 152 31.99 11.40 14.35
C SER A 152 31.04 10.46 15.08
N ARG A 153 29.94 10.14 14.41
CA ARG A 153 29.02 9.05 14.82
C ARG A 153 29.63 7.68 14.55
#